data_AF-A0A9J6BYP6-F1
#
_entry.id   AF-A0A9J6BYP6-F1
#
_cell.length_a   1.000
_cell.length_b   1.000
_cell.length_c   1.000
_cell.angle_alpha   90.00
_cell.angle_beta   90.00
_cell.angle_gamma   90.00
#
_symmetry.space_group_name_H-M   'P 1'
#
loop_
_entity.id
_entity.type
_entity.pdbx_description
1 polymer ?
#
loop_
_entity_poly.entity_id
_entity_poly.type
_entity_poly.pdbx_seq_one_letter_code
_entity_poly.pdbx_strand_id
1 'polypeptide(L)'
;MVFSSGISFSSFVWLINFFWFYDSAFKQPPFDEQNTIRKYVIMSGIGTLFWIIALTTWIIIFQTNRIAWGEFGDELSFIIPLGSK
;
A
#
# COMPACT_ATOMS: atom_id res chain seq x y z
N MET A 1 9.07 5.29 21.37
CA MET A 1 9.14 3.93 20.80
C MET A 1 8.06 3.75 19.73
N VAL A 2 8.37 4.08 18.48
CA VAL A 2 7.59 3.66 17.28
C VAL A 2 8.61 3.47 16.15
N PHE A 3 9.57 2.55 16.33
CA PHE A 3 10.60 2.27 15.32
C PHE A 3 10.66 0.79 14.91
N SER A 4 10.00 -0.11 15.65
CA SER A 4 10.08 -1.57 15.41
C SER A 4 8.87 -2.18 14.68
N SER A 5 7.85 -1.39 14.32
CA SER A 5 6.67 -1.88 13.61
C SER A 5 6.77 -1.73 12.08
N GLY A 6 7.96 -1.39 11.56
CA GLY A 6 8.20 -1.17 10.13
C GLY A 6 8.35 -2.44 9.28
N ILE A 7 8.33 -3.63 9.89
CA ILE A 7 8.40 -4.94 9.19
C ILE A 7 7.00 -5.59 9.12
N SER A 8 5.93 -4.85 9.40
CA SER A 8 4.60 -5.32 9.00
C SER A 8 4.37 -4.97 7.54
N PHE A 9 4.25 -6.01 6.71
CA PHE A 9 3.95 -6.02 5.28
C PHE A 9 2.54 -5.47 4.98
N SER A 10 2.22 -4.30 5.52
CA SER A 10 0.91 -3.68 5.46
C SER A 10 1.08 -2.34 4.78
N SER A 11 0.76 -2.31 3.49
CA SER A 11 0.79 -1.12 2.63
C SER A 11 0.02 0.06 3.24
N PHE A 12 -0.96 -0.23 4.11
CA PHE A 12 -1.74 0.74 4.87
C PHE A 12 -0.90 1.52 5.90
N VAL A 13 0.07 0.87 6.55
CA VAL A 13 0.95 1.52 7.55
C VAL A 13 1.85 2.55 6.87
N TRP A 14 2.29 2.28 5.64
CA TRP A 14 3.13 3.20 4.86
C TRP A 14 2.37 4.47 4.46
N LEU A 15 1.09 4.33 4.10
CA LEU A 15 0.20 5.46 3.82
C LEU A 15 -0.05 6.31 5.07
N ILE A 16 -0.34 5.68 6.21
CA ILE A 16 -0.51 6.40 7.49
C ILE A 16 0.78 7.11 7.89
N ASN A 17 1.93 6.46 7.73
CA ASN A 17 3.24 7.05 7.98
C ASN A 17 3.47 8.30 7.11
N PHE A 18 3.13 8.24 5.82
CA PHE A 18 3.20 9.41 4.93
C PHE A 18 2.34 10.57 5.45
N PHE A 19 1.05 10.35 5.75
CA PHE A 19 0.16 11.42 6.20
C PHE A 19 0.52 11.95 7.60
N TRP A 20 0.90 11.09 8.54
CA TRP A 20 1.26 11.48 9.90
C TRP A 20 2.52 12.34 9.92
N PHE A 21 3.55 11.94 9.18
CA PHE A 21 4.83 12.65 9.17
C PHE A 21 4.88 13.76 8.11
N TYR A 22 3.86 13.93 7.26
CA TYR A 22 3.77 15.04 6.31
C TYR A 22 3.82 16.40 7.03
N ASP A 23 3.08 16.55 8.12
CA ASP A 23 3.06 17.81 8.88
C ASP A 23 4.40 18.07 9.59
N SER A 24 5.02 17.03 10.15
CA SER A 24 6.37 17.15 10.76
C SER A 24 7.47 17.42 9.72
N ALA A 25 7.33 16.92 8.49
CA ALA A 25 8.31 17.10 7.43
C ALA A 25 8.19 18.46 6.72
N PHE A 26 6.97 18.99 6.57
CA PHE A 26 6.72 20.18 5.71
C PHE A 26 6.19 21.41 6.45
N LYS A 27 5.53 21.28 7.61
CA LYS A 27 4.93 22.42 8.33
C LYS A 27 5.78 22.93 9.51
N GLN A 28 6.68 22.12 10.07
CA GLN A 28 7.50 22.55 11.21
C GLN A 28 8.71 23.42 10.79
N PRO A 29 9.10 24.40 11.64
CA PRO A 29 10.30 25.21 11.42
C PRO A 29 11.57 24.35 11.33
N PRO A 30 12.61 24.80 10.61
CA PRO A 30 13.79 24.00 10.31
C PRO A 30 14.50 23.47 11.56
N PHE A 31 14.66 22.16 11.66
CA PHE A 31 15.42 21.46 12.71
C PHE A 31 16.39 20.44 12.09
N ASP A 32 17.52 20.17 12.75
CA ASP A 32 18.63 19.38 12.17
C ASP A 32 18.21 17.98 11.68
N GLU A 33 17.23 17.35 12.33
CA GLU A 33 16.74 16.01 11.96
C GLU A 33 15.66 16.00 10.85
N GLN A 34 15.18 17.18 10.43
CA GLN A 34 14.05 17.29 9.48
C GLN A 34 14.39 16.71 8.10
N ASN A 35 15.65 16.82 7.66
CA ASN A 35 16.10 16.26 6.39
C ASN A 35 16.03 14.73 6.36
N THR A 36 16.37 14.09 7.48
CA THR A 36 16.30 12.63 7.63
C THR A 36 14.84 12.16 7.60
N ILE A 37 13.96 12.83 8.35
CA ILE A 37 12.52 12.52 8.39
C ILE A 37 11.89 12.70 7.00
N ARG A 38 12.21 13.80 6.30
CA ARG A 38 11.70 14.07 4.95
C ARG A 38 12.08 12.99 3.95
N LYS A 39 13.31 12.46 4.02
CA LYS A 39 13.75 11.34 3.19
C LYS A 39 12.93 10.08 3.45
N TYR A 40 12.68 9.75 4.71
CA TYR A 40 11.84 8.60 5.06
C TYR A 40 10.39 8.77 4.61
N VAL A 41 9.81 9.96 4.75
CA VAL A 41 8.45 10.26 4.25
C VAL A 41 8.34 10.08 2.74
N ILE A 42 9.33 10.59 1.99
CA ILE A 42 9.36 10.41 0.52
C ILE A 42 9.51 8.93 0.15
N MET A 43 10.38 8.19 0.83
CA MET A 43 10.53 6.74 0.61
C MET A 43 9.24 5.97 0.95
N SER A 44 8.53 6.35 2.02
CA SER A 44 7.22 5.79 2.35
C SER A 44 6.18 6.10 1.28
N GLY A 45 6.14 7.33 0.76
CA GLY A 45 5.24 7.71 -0.33
C GLY A 45 5.48 6.91 -1.62
N ILE A 46 6.74 6.68 -1.99
CA ILE A 46 7.10 5.84 -3.15
C ILE A 46 6.66 4.39 -2.91
N GLY A 47 6.90 3.85 -1.72
CA GLY A 47 6.47 2.49 -1.37
C GLY A 47 4.95 2.32 -1.41
N THR A 48 4.19 3.34 -0.96
CA THR A 48 2.74 3.37 -1.08
C THR A 48 2.31 3.37 -2.55
N LEU A 49 2.90 4.21 -3.40
CA LEU A 49 2.57 4.26 -4.83
C LEU A 49 2.84 2.91 -5.52
N PHE A 50 3.98 2.30 -5.22
CA PHE A 50 4.33 0.97 -5.73
C PHE A 50 3.28 -0.07 -5.33
N TRP A 51 2.85 -0.07 -4.06
CA TRP A 51 1.81 -0.98 -3.58
C TRP A 51 0.45 -0.73 -4.24
N ILE A 52 0.08 0.52 -4.48
CA ILE A 52 -1.15 0.86 -5.22
C ILE A 52 -1.07 0.26 -6.64
N ILE A 53 0.01 0.50 -7.36
CA ILE A 53 0.18 -0.02 -8.73
C ILE A 53 0.16 -1.54 -8.74
N ALA A 54 0.88 -2.19 -7.82
CA ALA A 54 0.93 -3.64 -7.71
C ALA A 54 -0.46 -4.25 -7.43
N LEU A 55 -1.19 -3.70 -6.46
CA LEU A 55 -2.54 -4.16 -6.11
C LEU A 55 -3.54 -3.90 -7.24
N THR A 56 -3.53 -2.71 -7.84
CA THR A 56 -4.40 -2.40 -8.98
C THR A 56 -4.13 -3.35 -10.15
N THR A 57 -2.87 -3.60 -10.48
CA THR A 57 -2.49 -4.53 -11.54
C THR A 57 -2.95 -5.95 -11.22
N TRP A 58 -2.75 -6.41 -9.99
CA TRP A 58 -3.22 -7.73 -9.55
C TRP A 58 -4.74 -7.85 -9.64
N ILE A 59 -5.49 -6.83 -9.20
CA ILE A 59 -6.95 -6.81 -9.29
C ILE A 59 -7.40 -6.89 -10.75
N ILE A 60 -6.78 -6.14 -11.67
CA ILE A 60 -7.14 -6.19 -13.10
C ILE A 60 -6.89 -7.57 -13.69
N ILE A 61 -5.71 -8.16 -13.42
CA ILE A 61 -5.36 -9.51 -13.90
C ILE A 61 -6.36 -10.52 -13.34
N PHE A 62 -6.61 -10.48 -12.04
CA PHE A 62 -7.53 -11.38 -11.37
C PHE A 62 -8.94 -11.25 -11.95
N GLN A 63 -9.50 -10.05 -12.02
CA GLN A 63 -10.87 -9.83 -12.53
C GLN A 63 -11.01 -10.23 -14.01
N THR A 64 -9.99 -9.99 -14.84
CA THR A 64 -10.04 -10.32 -16.28
C THR A 64 -9.88 -11.82 -16.53
N ASN A 65 -9.03 -12.49 -15.75
CA ASN A 65 -8.70 -13.90 -15.98
C ASN A 65 -9.40 -14.87 -15.03
N ARG A 66 -10.14 -14.39 -14.02
CA ARG A 66 -10.83 -15.22 -13.01
C ARG A 66 -11.62 -16.36 -13.63
N ILE A 67 -12.40 -16.03 -14.66
CA ILE A 67 -13.27 -16.98 -15.37
C ILE A 67 -12.42 -17.98 -16.16
N ALA A 68 -11.35 -17.52 -16.81
CA ALA A 68 -10.43 -18.37 -17.57
C ALA A 68 -9.62 -19.32 -16.66
N TRP A 69 -9.41 -18.94 -15.40
CA TRP A 69 -8.72 -19.75 -14.40
C TRP A 69 -9.60 -20.84 -13.77
N GLY A 70 -10.91 -20.82 -14.01
CA GLY A 70 -11.84 -21.86 -13.57
C GLY A 70 -11.79 -22.09 -12.06
N GLU A 71 -11.62 -23.35 -11.66
CA GLU A 71 -11.58 -23.80 -10.25
C GLU A 71 -10.53 -23.04 -9.42
N PHE A 72 -9.34 -22.79 -9.98
CA PHE A 72 -8.31 -22.00 -9.30
C PHE A 72 -8.74 -20.55 -9.04
N GLY A 73 -9.47 -19.96 -10.00
CA GLY A 73 -10.05 -18.63 -9.85
C GLY A 73 -11.13 -18.59 -8.77
N ASP A 74 -11.93 -19.64 -8.63
CA ASP A 74 -12.97 -19.77 -7.62
C ASP A 74 -12.40 -20.06 -6.22
N GLU A 75 -11.36 -20.88 -6.09
CA GLU A 75 -10.64 -21.11 -4.82
C GLU A 75 -9.98 -19.84 -4.29
N LEU A 76 -9.43 -18.99 -5.19
CA LEU A 76 -8.88 -17.69 -4.80
C LEU A 76 -9.97 -16.65 -4.48
N SER A 77 -11.21 -16.88 -4.92
CA SER A 77 -12.31 -15.93 -4.77
C SER A 77 -12.95 -16.05 -3.39
N PHE A 78 -12.72 -15.05 -2.53
CA PHE A 78 -13.42 -14.97 -1.25
C PHE A 78 -14.94 -14.71 -1.42
N ILE A 79 -15.32 -14.00 -2.48
CA ILE A 79 -16.71 -13.72 -2.84
C ILE A 79 -16.92 -14.25 -4.25
N ILE A 80 -17.68 -15.34 -4.36
CA ILE A 80 -18.10 -15.88 -5.66
C ILE A 80 -19.43 -15.19 -6.03
N PRO A 81 -19.50 -14.40 -7.12
CA PRO A 81 -20.74 -13.78 -7.52
C PRO A 81 -21.74 -14.85 -7.95
N LEU A 82 -22.85 -14.99 -7.21
CA LEU A 82 -23.91 -16.00 -7.43
C LEU A 82 -24.67 -15.84 -8.77
N GLY A 83 -24.30 -14.88 -9.62
CA GLY A 83 -25.10 -14.44 -10.76
C GLY A 83 -24.38 -14.31 -12.11
N SER A 84 -23.13 -14.74 -12.26
CA SER A 84 -22.48 -14.74 -13.58
C SER A 84 -22.68 -16.09 -14.25
N LYS A 85 -23.66 -16.18 -15.14
CA LYS A 85 -23.70 -17.21 -16.18
C LYS A 85 -22.70 -16.91 -17.27
#